data_AF-A0A1Q3M773-F1
#
_entry.id   AF-A0A1Q3M773-F1
#
_cell.length_a   1.000
_cell.length_b   1.000
_cell.length_c   1.000
_cell.angle_alpha   90.00
_cell.angle_beta   90.00
_cell.angle_gamma   90.00
#
_symmetry.space_group_name_H-M   'P 1'
#
loop_
_entity.id
_entity.type
_entity.pdbx_description
1 polymer ?
#
loop_
_entity_poly.entity_id
_entity_poly.type
_entity_poly.pdbx_seq_one_letter_code
_entity_poly.pdbx_strand_id
1 'polypeptide(L)' 'MKKFFEKVKNYIKDAYNELVYKVSWPSRSELTSSAVIVMSASLIMAMVIFLVDSAFESIVKFLYGIL' A
#
# COMPACT_ATOMS: atom_id res chain seq x y z
N MET A 1 -6.07 22.41 -31.26
CA MET A 1 -6.53 22.09 -29.88
C MET A 1 -7.73 21.16 -29.81
N LYS A 2 -8.86 21.40 -30.52
CA LYS A 2 -10.06 20.53 -30.43
C LYS A 2 -9.79 19.03 -30.71
N LYS A 3 -8.94 18.71 -31.70
CA LYS A 3 -8.53 17.32 -32.01
C LYS A 3 -7.78 16.61 -30.88
N PHE A 4 -7.07 17.34 -30.02
CA PHE A 4 -6.33 16.76 -28.90
C PHE A 4 -7.29 16.31 -27.79
N PHE A 5 -8.26 17.16 -27.44
CA PHE A 5 -9.31 16.81 -26.47
C PHE A 5 -10.16 15.61 -26.92
N GLU A 6 -10.51 15.51 -28.20
CA GLU A 6 -11.22 14.33 -28.73
C GLU A 6 -10.39 13.05 -28.66
N LYS A 7 -9.08 13.12 -28.95
CA LYS A 7 -8.16 11.99 -28.78
C LYS A 7 -8.07 11.51 -27.33
N VAL A 8 -7.92 12.44 -26.38
CA VAL A 8 -7.84 12.12 -24.95
C VAL A 8 -9.15 11.52 -24.45
N LYS A 9 -10.30 12.08 -24.86
CA LYS A 9 -11.62 11.55 -24.52
C LYS A 9 -11.82 10.11 -25.01
N ASN A 10 -11.42 9.83 -26.26
CA ASN A 10 -11.50 8.47 -26.80
C ASN A 10 -10.53 7.52 -26.08
N TYR A 11 -9.31 7.97 -25.78
CA TYR A 11 -8.33 7.17 -25.03
C TYR A 11 -8.83 6.77 -23.64
N ILE A 12 -9.43 7.71 -22.89
CA ILE A 12 -10.02 7.42 -21.57
C ILE A 12 -11.19 6.43 -21.71
N LYS A 13 -12.00 6.57 -22.76
CA LYS A 13 -13.14 5.69 -23.01
C LYS A 13 -12.69 4.27 -23.35
N ASP A 14 -11.65 4.14 -24.16
CA ASP A 14 -11.06 2.85 -24.52
C ASP A 14 -10.36 2.20 -23.30
N ALA A 15 -9.64 2.97 -22.50
CA ALA A 15 -9.04 2.50 -21.25
C ALA A 15 -10.08 2.02 -20.24
N TYR A 16 -11.22 2.72 -20.11
CA TYR A 16 -12.33 2.27 -19.26
C TYR A 16 -12.92 0.94 -19.76
N ASN A 17 -13.17 0.83 -21.06
CA ASN A 17 -13.67 -0.42 -21.63
C ASN A 17 -12.69 -1.58 -21.43
N GLU A 18 -11.39 -1.35 -21.56
CA GLU A 18 -10.37 -2.37 -21.33
C GLU A 18 -10.31 -2.79 -19.86
N LEU A 19 -10.21 -1.83 -18.95
CA LEU A 19 -10.11 -2.08 -17.51
C LEU A 19 -11.37 -2.76 -16.95
N VAL A 20 -12.55 -2.49 -17.48
CA VAL A 20 -13.81 -3.05 -16.96
C VAL A 20 -14.15 -4.41 -17.60
N TYR A 21 -13.97 -4.56 -18.91
CA TYR A 21 -14.44 -5.74 -19.63
C TYR A 21 -13.35 -6.77 -19.93
N LYS A 22 -12.07 -6.38 -19.89
CA LYS A 22 -10.94 -7.26 -20.26
C LYS A 22 -10.04 -7.63 -19.07
N VAL A 23 -10.35 -7.10 -17.88
CA VAL A 23 -9.63 -7.41 -16.65
C VAL A 23 -10.58 -8.07 -15.66
N SER A 24 -10.17 -9.19 -15.10
CA SER A 24 -10.89 -9.88 -14.03
C SER A 24 -10.66 -9.15 -12.71
N TRP A 25 -11.52 -8.18 -12.39
CA TRP A 25 -11.56 -7.60 -11.05
C TRP A 25 -12.01 -8.66 -10.04
N PRO A 26 -11.32 -8.79 -8.90
CA PRO A 26 -11.78 -9.67 -7.84
C PRO A 26 -13.10 -9.15 -7.27
N SER A 27 -13.87 -10.04 -6.66
CA SER A 27 -15.06 -9.64 -5.91
C SER A 27 -14.68 -8.68 -4.77
N ARG A 28 -15.56 -7.75 -4.39
CA ARG A 28 -15.28 -6.81 -3.28
C ARG A 28 -14.92 -7.53 -1.97
N SER A 29 -15.46 -8.73 -1.77
CA SER A 29 -15.14 -9.62 -0.66
C SER A 29 -13.69 -10.12 -0.71
N GLU A 30 -13.19 -10.53 -1.87
CA GLU A 30 -11.80 -10.99 -2.04
C GLU A 30 -10.81 -9.83 -1.88
N LEU A 31 -11.13 -8.66 -2.45
CA LEU A 31 -10.31 -7.45 -2.26
C LEU A 31 -10.18 -7.08 -0.78
N THR A 32 -11.28 -7.15 -0.04
CA THR A 32 -11.29 -6.89 1.40
C THR A 32 -10.51 -7.95 2.16
N SER A 33 -10.63 -9.22 1.79
CA SER A 33 -9.85 -10.32 2.37
C SER A 33 -8.34 -10.10 2.21
N SER A 34 -7.88 -9.78 0.99
CA SER A 34 -6.47 -9.45 0.74
C SER A 34 -6.02 -8.19 1.50
N ALA A 35 -6.86 -7.16 1.59
CA ALA A 35 -6.53 -5.95 2.34
C ALA A 35 -6.39 -6.22 3.85
N VAL A 36 -7.25 -7.06 4.43
CA VAL A 36 -7.19 -7.43 5.85
C VAL A 36 -5.91 -8.21 6.17
N ILE A 37 -5.47 -9.09 5.26
CA ILE A 37 -4.19 -9.81 5.42
C ILE A 37 -3.01 -8.84 5.43
N VAL A 38 -2.98 -7.87 4.50
CA VAL A 38 -1.90 -6.87 4.46
C VAL A 38 -1.93 -5.98 5.70
N MET A 39 -3.12 -5.59 6.16
CA MET A 39 -3.30 -4.77 7.36
C MET A 39 -2.83 -5.51 8.63
N SER A 40 -3.07 -6.81 8.75
CA SER A 40 -2.58 -7.58 9.90
C SER A 40 -1.06 -7.77 9.85
N ALA A 41 -0.51 -8.01 8.66
CA ALA A 41 0.94 -8.10 8.46
C ALA A 41 1.66 -6.79 8.82
N SER A 42 1.11 -5.64 8.42
CA SER A 42 1.69 -4.33 8.75
C SER A 42 1.63 -4.03 10.25
N LEU A 43 0.58 -4.46 10.94
CA LEU A 43 0.44 -4.30 12.39
C LEU A 43 1.52 -5.11 13.15
N ILE A 44 1.79 -6.34 12.71
CA ILE A 44 2.86 -7.17 13.28
C ILE A 44 4.23 -6.52 13.05
N MET A 45 4.48 -6.03 11.83
CA MET A 45 5.74 -5.34 11.50
C MET A 45 5.94 -4.09 12.35
N ALA A 46 4.89 -3.30 12.57
CA ALA A 46 4.94 -2.12 13.42
C ALA A 46 5.33 -2.49 14.87
N MET A 47 4.78 -3.58 15.41
CA MET A 47 5.13 -4.06 16.75
C MET A 47 6.60 -4.49 16.85
N VAL A 48 7.12 -5.19 15.83
CA VAL A 48 8.52 -5.61 15.80
C VAL A 48 9.46 -4.41 15.75
N ILE A 49 9.20 -3.44 14.87
CA ILE A 49 10.00 -2.21 14.78
C ILE A 49 10.00 -1.47 16.12
N PHE A 50 8.83 -1.33 16.75
CA PHE A 50 8.71 -0.68 18.05
C PHE A 50 9.56 -1.36 19.14
N LEU A 51 9.59 -2.69 19.18
CA LEU A 51 10.41 -3.45 20.13
C LEU A 51 11.91 -3.24 19.86
N VAL A 52 12.32 -3.30 18.60
CA VAL A 52 13.71 -3.09 18.19
C VAL A 52 14.16 -1.68 18.56
N ASP A 53 13.40 -0.66 18.15
CA ASP A 53 13.72 0.75 18.44
C ASP A 53 13.86 0.99 19.95
N SER A 54 12.93 0.46 20.76
CA SER A 54 12.95 0.60 22.22
C SER A 54 14.14 -0.12 22.87
N ALA A 55 14.48 -1.31 22.37
CA ALA A 55 15.63 -2.08 22.86
C ALA A 55 16.95 -1.36 22.54
N PHE A 56 17.11 -0.89 21.30
CA PHE A 56 18.28 -0.14 20.89
C PHE A 56 18.42 1.17 21.65
N GLU A 57 17.34 1.94 21.85
CA GLU A 57 17.36 3.15 22.67
C GLU A 57 17.82 2.87 24.10
N SER A 58 17.31 1.80 24.71
CA SER A 58 17.67 1.40 26.06
C SER A 58 19.13 0.99 26.19
N ILE A 59 19.65 0.20 25.24
CA ILE A 59 21.06 -0.22 25.20
C ILE A 59 21.97 1.00 25.03
N VAL A 60 21.65 1.88 24.10
CA VAL A 60 22.44 3.09 23.82
C VAL A 60 22.47 3.99 25.06
N LYS A 61 21.32 4.26 25.69
CA LYS A 61 21.27 5.04 26.94
C LYS A 61 22.09 4.42 28.06
N PHE A 62 22.07 3.09 28.20
CA PHE A 62 22.86 2.38 29.20
C PHE A 62 24.36 2.53 28.95
N LEU A 63 24.81 2.41 27.69
CA LEU A 63 26.21 2.57 27.32
C LEU A 63 26.70 4.01 27.51
N TYR A 64 25.92 5.01 27.09
CA TYR A 64 26.23 6.43 27.33
C TYR A 64 26.11 6.85 28.80
N GLY A 65 25.34 6.13 29.62
CA GLY A 65 25.26 6.38 31.06
C GLY A 65 26.39 5.75 31.87
N ILE A 66 27.09 4.76 31.29
CA ILE A 66 28.25 4.09 31.88
C ILE A 66 29.57 4.79 31.56
N LEU A 67 29.68 5.41 30.37
CA LEU A 67 30.82 6.22 29.95
C LEU A 67 30.66 7.68 30.41
#